data_AF-A0A7C4FWH1-F1
#
_entry.id   AF-A0A7C4FWH1-F1
#
_cell.length_a   1.000
_cell.length_b   1.000
_cell.length_c   1.000
_cell.angle_alpha   90.00
_cell.angle_beta   90.00
_cell.angle_gamma   90.00
#
_symmetry.space_group_name_H-M   'P 1'
#
loop_
_entity.id
_entity.type
_entity.pdbx_description
1 polymer ?
#
loop_
_entity_poly.entity_id
_entity_poly.type
_entity_poly.pdbx_seq_one_letter_code
_entity_poly.pdbx_strand_id
1 'polypeptide(L)' 'MNECQSLTLAYPFQESFYDKFKVTLGFLNRFENLGELVAVIHEVVYYYNHKRIHSALKMSPVAYKQTLITNNDRLIV' A
#
# COMPACT_ATOMS: atom_id res chain seq x y z
N MET A 1 -30.22 -14.82 -2.88
CA MET A 1 -29.26 -14.23 -3.84
C MET A 1 -28.93 -12.78 -3.52
N ASN A 2 -28.99 -12.35 -2.25
CA ASN A 2 -28.90 -10.92 -1.91
C ASN A 2 -27.89 -10.67 -0.79
N GLU A 3 -26.63 -11.08 -0.94
CA GLU A 3 -25.54 -10.62 -0.07
C GLU A 3 -24.20 -10.39 -0.79
N CYS A 4 -24.17 -10.51 -2.13
CA CYS A 4 -22.90 -10.44 -2.89
C CYS A 4 -22.62 -9.08 -3.57
N GLN A 5 -23.48 -8.07 -3.37
CA GLN A 5 -23.34 -6.76 -4.04
C GLN A 5 -22.89 -5.61 -3.12
N SER A 6 -22.71 -5.82 -1.81
CA SER A 6 -22.28 -4.74 -0.89
C SER A 6 -20.76 -4.58 -0.76
N LEU A 7 -19.95 -5.48 -1.35
CA LEU A 7 -18.49 -5.47 -1.20
C LEU A 7 -17.71 -5.02 -2.45
N THR A 8 -18.39 -4.61 -3.52
CA THR A 8 -17.76 -4.20 -4.79
C THR A 8 -17.44 -2.71 -4.87
N LEU A 9 -17.59 -1.96 -3.77
CA LEU A 9 -17.03 -0.61 -3.64
C LEU A 9 -15.70 -0.66 -2.88
N ALA A 10 -14.76 -1.48 -3.35
CA ALA A 10 -13.37 -1.30 -2.99
C ALA A 10 -12.96 0.09 -3.48
N TYR A 11 -12.39 0.92 -2.60
CA TYR A 11 -11.83 2.20 -3.03
C TYR A 11 -10.88 1.92 -4.21
N PRO A 12 -10.99 2.61 -5.35
CA PRO A 12 -10.20 2.27 -6.56
C PRO A 12 -8.68 2.26 -6.30
N PHE A 13 -8.23 3.00 -5.28
CA PHE A 13 -6.85 2.96 -4.78
C PHE A 13 -6.49 1.66 -4.07
N GLN A 14 -7.39 1.13 -3.23
CA GLN A 14 -7.22 -0.17 -2.57
C GLN A 14 -7.26 -1.30 -3.60
N GLU A 15 -8.19 -1.23 -4.54
CA GLU A 15 -8.29 -2.22 -5.62
C GLU A 15 -7.01 -2.27 -6.47
N SER A 16 -6.54 -1.10 -6.92
CA SER A 16 -5.28 -0.99 -7.67
C SER A 16 -4.06 -1.48 -6.87
N PHE A 17 -4.07 -1.28 -5.55
CA PHE A 17 -3.03 -1.81 -4.68
C PHE A 17 -3.07 -3.34 -4.61
N TYR A 18 -4.22 -3.93 -4.31
CA TYR A 18 -4.34 -5.39 -4.16
C TYR A 18 -4.06 -6.14 -5.46
N ASP A 19 -4.40 -5.56 -6.61
CA ASP A 19 -4.04 -6.11 -7.92
C ASP A 19 -2.52 -6.24 -8.08
N LYS A 20 -1.79 -5.15 -7.86
CA LYS A 20 -0.31 -5.15 -7.94
C LYS A 20 0.34 -5.96 -6.82
N PHE A 21 -0.26 -5.99 -5.63
CA PHE A 21 0.22 -6.74 -4.48
C PHE A 21 0.24 -8.24 -4.77
N LYS A 22 -0.82 -8.78 -5.37
CA LYS A 22 -0.90 -10.20 -5.76
C LYS A 22 0.19 -10.58 -6.76
N VAL A 23 0.40 -9.73 -7.77
CA VAL A 23 1.48 -9.94 -8.76
C VAL A 23 2.86 -9.91 -8.10
N THR A 24 3.08 -8.99 -7.16
CA THR A 24 4.35 -8.85 -6.44
C THR A 24 4.61 -10.03 -5.51
N LEU A 25 3.58 -10.55 -4.85
CA LEU A 25 3.67 -11.69 -3.95
C LEU A 25 3.95 -13.00 -4.72
N GLY A 26 3.34 -13.14 -5.90
CA GLY A 26 3.49 -14.31 -6.76
C GLY A 26 2.82 -15.56 -6.16
N PHE A 27 3.32 -16.74 -6.55
CA PHE A 27 2.79 -18.02 -6.05
C PHE A 27 3.23 -18.27 -4.62
N LEU A 28 2.29 -18.62 -3.73
CA LEU A 28 2.56 -18.87 -2.31
C LEU A 28 3.43 -20.12 -2.07
N ASN A 29 3.44 -21.07 -3.00
CA ASN A 29 4.22 -22.31 -2.90
C ASN A 29 5.74 -22.09 -2.97
N ARG A 30 6.20 -20.86 -3.24
CA ARG A 30 7.63 -20.51 -3.24
C ARG A 30 8.21 -20.32 -1.84
N PHE A 31 7.35 -20.15 -0.83
CA PHE A 31 7.77 -19.87 0.53
C PHE A 31 7.90 -21.18 1.31
N GLU A 32 9.05 -21.41 1.93
CA GLU A 32 9.32 -22.65 2.66
C GLU A 32 8.62 -22.70 4.02
N ASN A 33 8.37 -21.52 4.60
CA ASN A 33 7.71 -21.38 5.89
C ASN A 33 6.91 -20.07 5.99
N LEU A 34 6.06 -19.98 7.03
CA LEU A 34 5.22 -18.81 7.27
C LEU A 34 6.01 -17.54 7.55
N GLY A 35 7.20 -17.65 8.16
CA GLY A 35 8.06 -16.50 8.46
C GLY A 35 8.54 -15.80 7.20
N GLU A 36 8.89 -16.56 6.17
CA GLU A 36 9.30 -16.03 4.86
C GLU A 36 8.16 -15.26 4.19
N LEU A 37 6.94 -15.81 4.22
CA LEU A 37 5.75 -15.13 3.70
C LEU A 37 5.51 -13.80 4.44
N VAL A 38 5.57 -13.80 5.78
CA VAL A 38 5.39 -12.59 6.58
C VAL A 38 6.47 -11.54 6.28
N ALA A 39 7.72 -11.97 6.12
CA ALA A 39 8.83 -11.08 5.79
C ALA A 39 8.62 -10.40 4.42
N VAL A 40 8.20 -11.15 3.41
CA VAL A 40 7.91 -10.59 2.08
C VAL A 40 6.71 -9.64 2.11
N ILE A 41 5.63 -9.98 2.83
CA ILE A 41 4.50 -9.07 3.01
C ILE A 41 4.97 -7.75 3.64
N HIS A 42 5.80 -7.82 4.69
CA HIS A 42 6.34 -6.65 5.35
C HIS A 42 7.24 -5.82 4.42
N GLU A 43 8.08 -6.47 3.62
CA GLU A 43 8.93 -5.80 2.63
C GLU A 43 8.10 -5.07 1.57
N VAL A 44 7.05 -5.71 1.05
CA VAL A 44 6.16 -5.10 0.05
C VAL A 44 5.43 -3.89 0.65
N VAL A 45 4.86 -4.02 1.85
CA VAL A 45 4.22 -2.89 2.55
C VAL A 45 5.20 -1.75 2.78
N TYR A 46 6.42 -2.06 3.23
CA TYR A 46 7.46 -1.07 3.43
C TYR A 46 7.82 -0.36 2.12
N TYR A 47 8.00 -1.10 1.03
CA TYR A 47 8.29 -0.55 -0.30
C TYR A 47 7.20 0.44 -0.75
N TYR A 48 5.92 0.04 -0.70
CA TYR A 48 4.82 0.89 -1.17
C TYR A 48 4.69 2.19 -0.36
N ASN A 49 5.05 2.19 0.92
CA ASN A 49 4.95 3.36 1.79
C ASN A 49 6.19 4.26 1.77
N HIS A 50 7.39 3.68 1.74
CA HIS A 50 8.64 4.42 1.94
C HIS A 50 9.45 4.63 0.67
N LYS A 51 9.41 3.68 -0.27
CA LYS A 51 10.31 3.65 -1.44
C LYS A 51 9.59 3.97 -2.76
N ARG A 52 8.31 3.61 -2.89
CA ARG A 52 7.54 3.84 -4.12
C ARG A 52 7.42 5.34 -4.39
N ILE A 53 7.89 5.77 -5.56
CA ILE A 53 7.70 7.15 -6.04
C ILE A 53 6.37 7.24 -6.76
N HIS A 54 5.48 8.08 -6.27
CA HIS A 54 4.19 8.33 -6.91
C HIS A 54 4.37 9.31 -8.08
N SER A 55 3.90 8.98 -9.28
CA SER A 55 4.09 9.81 -10.49
C SER A 55 3.57 11.25 -10.32
N ALA A 56 2.40 11.42 -9.69
CA ALA A 56 1.83 12.73 -9.44
C ALA A 56 2.54 13.52 -8.31
N LEU A 57 3.05 12.83 -7.27
CA LEU A 57 3.65 13.49 -6.10
C LEU A 57 5.16 13.66 -6.21
N LYS A 58 5.81 12.88 -7.10
CA LYS A 58 7.27 12.77 -7.27
C LYS A 58 8.04 12.45 -5.98
N MET A 59 7.37 11.85 -5.00
CA MET A 59 7.94 11.45 -3.71
C MET A 59 7.23 10.19 -3.17
N SER A 60 7.72 9.65 -2.05
CA SER A 60 7.07 8.54 -1.37
C SER A 60 5.86 8.97 -0.55
N PRO A 61 4.87 8.09 -0.31
CA PRO A 61 3.70 8.41 0.53
C PRO A 61 4.06 8.91 1.92
N VAL A 62 5.08 8.34 2.57
CA VAL A 62 5.56 8.79 3.88
C VAL A 62 6.18 10.19 3.79
N ALA A 63 6.99 10.47 2.77
CA ALA A 63 7.53 11.81 2.56
C ALA A 63 6.41 12.83 2.36
N TYR A 64 5.39 12.50 1.55
CA TYR A 64 4.23 13.35 1.35
C TYR A 64 3.47 13.61 2.65
N LYS A 65 3.19 12.57 3.45
CA LYS A 65 2.59 12.71 4.78
C LYS A 65 3.38 13.67 5.67
N GLN A 66 4.71 13.60 5.66
CA GLN A 66 5.56 14.50 6.43
C GLN A 66 5.40 15.96 5.98
N THR A 67 5.30 16.22 4.67
CA THR A 67 5.05 17.59 4.17
C THR A 67 3.71 18.15 4.64
N LEU A 68 2.68 17.32 4.72
CA LEU A 68 1.35 17.73 5.20
C LEU A 68 1.36 18.10 6.68
N ILE A 69 2.04 17.30 7.52
CA ILE A 69 2.19 17.58 8.95
C ILE A 69 2.91 18.91 9.14
N THR A 70 4.07 19.08 8.50
CA THR A 70 4.85 20.32 8.61
C THR A 70 4.09 21.55 8.10
N ASN A 71 3.30 21.42 7.04
CA ASN A 71 2.47 22.53 6.55
C ASN A 71 1.34 22.87 7.52
N ASN A 72 0.68 21.87 8.11
CA ASN A 72 -0.33 22.10 9.15
C ASN A 72 0.28 22.79 10.37
N ASP A 73 1.46 22.36 10.83
CA ASP A 73 2.15 23.00 11.96
C ASP A 73 2.46 24.48 11.68
N ARG A 74 2.78 24.84 10.43
CA ARG A 74 2.99 26.23 10.00
C ARG A 74 1.72 27.07 9.91
N LEU A 75 0.55 26.43 9.75
CA LEU A 75 -0.74 27.13 9.71
C LEU A 75 -1.30 27.42 11.11
N ILE A 76 -0.70 26.84 12.17
CA ILE A 76 -1.14 26.98 13.56
C ILE A 76 -0.29 28.03 14.32
N VAL A 77 0.72 28.64 13.68
CA VAL A 77 1.57 29.70 14.24
C VAL A 77 1.15 31.07 13.71
#